data_AF-J0L9S0-F1
#
_entry.id   AF-J0L9S0-F1
#
_cell.length_a   1.000
_cell.length_b   1.000
_cell.length_c   1.000
_cell.angle_alpha   90.00
_cell.angle_beta   90.00
_cell.angle_gamma   90.00
#
_symmetry.space_group_name_H-M   'P 1'
#
loop_
_entity.id
_entity.type
_entity.pdbx_description
1 polymer ?
#
loop_
_entity_poly.entity_id
_entity_poly.type
_entity_poly.pdbx_seq_one_letter_code
_entity_poly.pdbx_strand_id
1 'polypeptide(L)'
;MTTTDLETIYKKALSNNKTSSFVTYLTSRGFSIDDVSELGYIDYMEYEDYEFVNVSVLPIRDLQGNLQMLEFRNISHKTYLKLQTSSFFIPCYNCKELLNYSTIIITESYFNAKVLQKKVTDKLVISTLKASVSNHLLHMLAINASTIILAFDNDSSGIANTKRVLSFYEKYYPDIDTEVIDFIGDIDLNDIYLKDMQQFSSILYQLKYL
;
A
#
# COMPACT_ATOMS: atom_id res chain seq x y z
N MET A 1 1.17 -10.15 -20.08
CA MET A 1 1.16 -8.68 -20.16
C MET A 1 2.58 -8.14 -20.07
N THR A 2 2.94 -7.18 -20.93
CA THR A 2 4.26 -6.55 -20.91
C THR A 2 4.27 -5.26 -20.07
N THR A 3 5.44 -4.79 -19.67
CA THR A 3 5.59 -3.46 -19.04
C THR A 3 5.06 -2.34 -19.95
N THR A 4 5.24 -2.48 -21.26
CA THR A 4 4.74 -1.51 -22.26
C THR A 4 3.21 -1.41 -22.25
N ASP A 5 2.52 -2.54 -22.09
CA ASP A 5 1.04 -2.56 -21.97
C ASP A 5 0.59 -1.81 -20.72
N LEU A 6 1.20 -2.10 -19.56
CA LEU A 6 0.89 -1.42 -18.30
C LEU A 6 1.13 0.08 -18.38
N GLU A 7 2.26 0.52 -18.92
CA GLU A 7 2.58 1.95 -19.07
C GLU A 7 1.58 2.64 -20.02
N THR A 8 1.10 1.95 -21.04
CA THR A 8 0.08 2.49 -21.96
C THR A 8 -1.27 2.67 -21.26
N ILE A 9 -1.71 1.67 -20.49
CA ILE A 9 -2.93 1.74 -19.69
C ILE A 9 -2.83 2.87 -18.66
N TYR A 10 -1.70 2.96 -17.94
CA TYR A 10 -1.52 3.97 -16.90
C TYR A 10 -1.48 5.40 -17.47
N LYS A 11 -0.81 5.62 -18.60
CA LYS A 11 -0.82 6.93 -19.29
C LYS A 11 -2.22 7.34 -19.71
N LYS A 12 -3.01 6.40 -20.26
CA LYS A 12 -4.43 6.65 -20.56
C LYS A 12 -5.21 7.04 -19.31
N ALA A 13 -5.01 6.30 -18.20
CA ALA A 13 -5.65 6.59 -16.93
C ALA A 13 -5.28 7.97 -16.36
N LEU A 14 -4.05 8.43 -16.53
CA LEU A 14 -3.62 9.76 -16.10
C LEU A 14 -4.21 10.88 -16.97
N SER A 15 -4.41 10.62 -18.26
CA SER A 15 -4.98 11.59 -19.21
C SER A 15 -6.50 11.73 -19.14
N ASN A 16 -7.18 10.78 -18.50
CA ASN A 16 -8.63 10.83 -18.36
C ASN A 16 -9.07 11.94 -17.41
N ASN A 17 -10.14 12.63 -17.78
CA ASN A 17 -10.76 13.62 -16.91
C ASN A 17 -11.29 12.94 -15.64
N LYS A 18 -10.77 13.37 -14.50
CA LYS A 18 -11.21 12.90 -13.18
C LYS A 18 -12.60 13.43 -12.91
N THR A 19 -13.55 12.52 -12.71
CA THR A 19 -14.94 12.87 -12.40
C THR A 19 -15.04 13.45 -10.98
N SER A 20 -16.04 14.30 -10.74
CA SER A 20 -16.29 14.82 -9.39
C SER A 20 -16.50 13.70 -8.37
N SER A 21 -17.16 12.61 -8.77
CA SER A 21 -17.35 11.43 -7.91
C SER A 21 -16.03 10.76 -7.52
N PHE A 22 -15.08 10.64 -8.45
CA PHE A 22 -13.74 10.15 -8.16
C PHE A 22 -12.98 11.05 -7.17
N VAL A 23 -13.01 12.37 -7.40
CA VAL A 23 -12.36 13.34 -6.52
C VAL A 23 -12.99 13.32 -5.12
N THR A 24 -14.33 13.33 -5.03
CA THR A 24 -15.05 13.23 -3.75
C THR A 24 -14.76 11.90 -3.05
N TYR A 25 -14.70 10.79 -3.78
CA TYR A 25 -14.36 9.49 -3.22
C TYR A 25 -12.97 9.51 -2.57
N LEU A 26 -11.93 9.92 -3.29
CA LEU A 26 -10.58 9.92 -2.75
C LEU A 26 -10.38 10.92 -1.61
N THR A 27 -10.94 12.13 -1.73
CA THR A 27 -10.86 13.11 -0.64
C THR A 27 -11.59 12.63 0.62
N SER A 28 -12.71 11.92 0.48
CA SER A 28 -13.39 11.25 1.60
C SER A 28 -12.55 10.14 2.26
N ARG A 29 -11.49 9.65 1.57
CA ARG A 29 -10.53 8.67 2.07
C ARG A 29 -9.24 9.30 2.59
N GLY A 30 -9.19 10.63 2.73
CA GLY A 30 -8.05 11.34 3.32
C GLY A 30 -6.99 11.80 2.32
N PHE A 31 -7.29 11.77 1.03
CA PHE A 31 -6.37 12.18 -0.03
C PHE A 31 -6.46 13.69 -0.25
N SER A 32 -5.31 14.34 -0.46
CA SER A 32 -5.26 15.72 -0.95
C SER A 32 -5.56 15.75 -2.44
N ILE A 33 -5.81 16.94 -2.99
CA ILE A 33 -5.96 17.10 -4.45
C ILE A 33 -4.67 16.71 -5.18
N ASP A 34 -3.51 16.96 -4.58
CA ASP A 34 -2.23 16.55 -5.15
C ASP A 34 -2.13 15.01 -5.24
N ASP A 35 -2.53 14.29 -4.19
CA ASP A 35 -2.55 12.82 -4.25
C ASP A 35 -3.54 12.29 -5.30
N VAL A 36 -4.70 12.96 -5.44
CA VAL A 36 -5.69 12.64 -6.47
C VAL A 36 -5.07 12.85 -7.85
N SER A 37 -4.19 13.83 -8.03
CA SER A 37 -3.49 14.10 -9.29
C SER A 37 -2.53 12.97 -9.70
N GLU A 38 -1.89 12.30 -8.73
CA GLU A 38 -0.92 11.20 -8.93
C GLU A 38 -1.59 9.88 -9.32
N LEU A 39 -2.85 9.68 -8.94
CA LEU A 39 -3.62 8.49 -9.28
C LEU A 39 -4.22 8.59 -10.68
N GLY A 40 -4.20 7.47 -11.41
CA GLY A 40 -4.92 7.34 -12.67
C GLY A 40 -6.41 7.10 -12.42
N TYR A 41 -7.23 7.43 -13.41
CA TYR A 41 -8.67 7.17 -13.38
C TYR A 41 -9.13 6.59 -14.71
N ILE A 42 -9.99 5.58 -14.66
CA ILE A 42 -10.63 5.01 -15.84
C ILE A 42 -12.12 4.96 -15.60
N ASP A 43 -12.88 5.72 -16.40
CA ASP A 43 -14.34 5.67 -16.39
C ASP A 43 -14.85 4.37 -17.01
N TYR A 44 -14.29 4.01 -18.18
CA TYR A 44 -14.55 2.74 -18.84
C TYR A 44 -13.36 2.28 -19.69
N MET A 45 -13.02 0.99 -19.62
CA MET A 45 -12.05 0.34 -20.49
C MET A 45 -12.28 -1.17 -20.49
N GLU A 46 -12.17 -1.78 -21.67
CA GLU A 46 -12.01 -3.23 -21.80
C GLU A 46 -10.54 -3.54 -22.14
N TYR A 47 -10.01 -4.59 -21.54
CA TYR A 47 -8.70 -5.13 -21.86
C TYR A 47 -8.71 -6.64 -21.66
N GLU A 48 -8.45 -7.40 -22.73
CA GLU A 48 -8.62 -8.87 -22.75
C GLU A 48 -10.00 -9.25 -22.20
N ASP A 49 -10.07 -10.12 -21.20
CA ASP A 49 -11.31 -10.57 -20.56
C ASP A 49 -11.74 -9.68 -19.37
N TYR A 50 -11.11 -8.52 -19.19
CA TYR A 50 -11.36 -7.62 -18.08
C TYR A 50 -12.10 -6.36 -18.48
N GLU A 51 -13.11 -6.02 -17.69
CA GLU A 51 -13.86 -4.76 -17.78
C GLU A 51 -13.53 -3.87 -16.57
N PHE A 52 -13.10 -2.63 -16.86
CA PHE A 52 -12.77 -1.63 -15.87
C PHE A 52 -13.80 -0.51 -15.94
N VAL A 53 -14.66 -0.42 -14.94
CA VAL A 53 -15.70 0.61 -14.85
C VAL A 53 -15.48 1.45 -13.59
N ASN A 54 -15.31 2.75 -13.77
CA ASN A 54 -15.18 3.72 -12.69
C ASN A 54 -14.12 3.33 -11.64
N VAL A 55 -12.88 3.13 -12.10
CA VAL A 55 -11.78 2.61 -11.28
C VAL A 55 -10.70 3.66 -11.06
N SER A 56 -10.18 3.69 -9.83
CA SER A 56 -8.88 4.28 -9.50
C SER A 56 -7.77 3.37 -9.99
N VAL A 57 -6.68 3.93 -10.52
CA VAL A 57 -5.52 3.18 -11.01
C VAL A 57 -4.27 3.60 -10.22
N LEU A 58 -3.73 2.66 -9.45
CA LEU A 58 -2.52 2.81 -8.66
C LEU A 58 -1.34 2.10 -9.36
N PRO A 59 -0.29 2.83 -9.76
CA PRO A 59 0.92 2.22 -10.30
C PRO A 59 1.80 1.62 -9.21
N ILE A 60 2.27 0.40 -9.43
CA ILE A 60 3.19 -0.29 -8.53
C ILE A 60 4.49 -0.57 -9.27
N ARG A 61 5.57 0.02 -8.76
CA ARG A 61 6.90 0.01 -9.37
C ARG A 61 7.86 -0.84 -8.56
N ASP A 62 8.84 -1.44 -9.23
CA ASP A 62 9.95 -2.15 -8.58
C ASP A 62 11.00 -1.19 -8.00
N LEU A 63 12.07 -1.76 -7.45
CA LEU A 63 13.24 -1.05 -6.91
C LEU A 63 13.91 -0.14 -7.95
N GLN A 64 13.85 -0.49 -9.23
CA GLN A 64 14.43 0.29 -10.33
C GLN A 64 13.46 1.36 -10.85
N GLY A 65 12.22 1.39 -10.36
CA GLY A 65 11.18 2.31 -10.80
C GLY A 65 10.41 1.85 -12.04
N ASN A 66 10.64 0.63 -12.53
CA ASN A 66 9.87 0.09 -13.65
C ASN A 66 8.48 -0.30 -13.16
N LEU A 67 7.45 -0.03 -13.98
CA LEU A 67 6.08 -0.42 -13.68
C LEU A 67 5.93 -1.94 -13.81
N GLN A 68 5.51 -2.59 -12.72
CA GLN A 68 5.34 -4.04 -12.67
C GLN A 68 3.88 -4.46 -12.48
N MET A 69 3.08 -3.59 -11.87
CA MET A 69 1.66 -3.87 -11.63
C MET A 69 0.83 -2.59 -11.64
N LEU A 70 -0.41 -2.72 -12.08
CA LEU A 70 -1.47 -1.76 -11.86
C LEU A 70 -2.50 -2.39 -10.92
N GLU A 71 -2.78 -1.71 -9.81
CA GLU A 71 -3.90 -2.04 -8.95
C GLU A 71 -5.07 -1.12 -9.28
N PHE A 72 -6.21 -1.73 -9.56
CA PHE A 72 -7.46 -1.06 -9.89
C PHE A 72 -8.40 -1.18 -8.72
N ARG A 73 -8.94 -0.06 -8.25
CA ARG A 73 -10.01 -0.06 -7.23
C ARG A 73 -11.27 0.52 -7.83
N ASN A 74 -12.33 -0.30 -7.93
CA ASN A 74 -13.64 0.20 -8.31
C ASN A 74 -14.18 1.11 -7.20
N ILE A 75 -14.49 2.36 -7.54
CA ILE A 75 -14.91 3.33 -6.51
C ILE A 75 -16.35 3.10 -6.04
N SER A 76 -17.19 2.49 -6.87
CA SER A 76 -18.60 2.18 -6.57
C SER A 76 -18.73 0.90 -5.73
N HIS A 77 -18.04 -0.17 -6.13
CA HIS A 77 -18.18 -1.52 -5.54
C HIS A 77 -17.06 -1.89 -4.58
N LYS A 78 -16.02 -1.06 -4.46
CA LYS A 78 -14.87 -1.25 -3.57
C LYS A 78 -14.08 -2.55 -3.83
N THR A 79 -14.24 -3.15 -4.99
CA THR A 79 -13.48 -4.34 -5.43
C THR A 79 -12.12 -3.93 -5.97
N TYR A 80 -11.16 -4.85 -5.86
CA TYR A 80 -9.80 -4.68 -6.37
C TYR A 80 -9.54 -5.64 -7.53
N LEU A 81 -8.86 -5.14 -8.55
CA LEU A 81 -8.33 -5.94 -9.65
C LEU A 81 -6.86 -5.61 -9.87
N LYS A 82 -6.07 -6.56 -10.36
CA LYS A 82 -4.63 -6.39 -10.58
C LYS A 82 -4.24 -6.86 -11.95
N LEU A 83 -3.50 -6.01 -12.66
CA LEU A 83 -2.78 -6.39 -13.88
C LEU A 83 -1.30 -6.33 -13.60
N GLN A 84 -0.55 -7.38 -13.90
CA GLN A 84 0.85 -7.51 -13.53
C GLN A 84 1.68 -8.20 -14.63
N THR A 85 2.96 -7.84 -14.69
CA THR A 85 3.93 -8.43 -15.63
C THR A 85 4.30 -9.86 -15.29
N SER A 86 4.25 -10.22 -13.99
CA SER A 86 4.65 -11.51 -13.46
C SER A 86 3.78 -11.92 -12.29
N SER A 87 3.45 -13.21 -12.20
CA SER A 87 2.78 -13.81 -11.04
C SER A 87 3.76 -14.19 -9.91
N PHE A 88 5.05 -14.28 -10.21
CA PHE A 88 6.07 -14.75 -9.27
C PHE A 88 6.47 -13.69 -8.25
N PHE A 89 6.54 -12.43 -8.68
CA PHE A 89 6.93 -11.31 -7.81
C PHE A 89 5.95 -10.15 -7.99
N ILE A 90 5.40 -9.71 -6.87
CA ILE A 90 4.52 -8.54 -6.82
C ILE A 90 5.20 -7.55 -5.88
N PRO A 91 5.64 -6.38 -6.39
CA PRO A 91 6.24 -5.36 -5.53
C PRO A 91 5.21 -4.84 -4.52
N CYS A 92 5.70 -4.32 -3.41
CA CYS A 92 4.89 -3.50 -2.51
C CYS A 92 4.69 -2.09 -3.09
N TYR A 93 3.67 -1.39 -2.60
CA TYR A 93 3.62 0.06 -2.75
C TYR A 93 4.82 0.69 -2.04
N ASN A 94 5.39 1.76 -2.62
CA ASN A 94 6.63 2.42 -2.20
C ASN A 94 7.90 1.55 -2.28
N CYS A 95 7.89 0.43 -3.02
CA CYS A 95 9.06 -0.44 -3.19
C CYS A 95 10.31 0.30 -3.68
N LYS A 96 10.17 1.25 -4.62
CA LYS A 96 11.29 2.05 -5.16
C LYS A 96 12.10 2.78 -4.08
N GLU A 97 11.47 3.17 -2.98
CA GLU A 97 12.09 3.96 -1.92
C GLU A 97 12.80 3.10 -0.86
N LEU A 98 12.71 1.76 -0.96
CA LEU A 98 13.22 0.84 0.06
C LEU A 98 14.68 1.07 0.42
N LEU A 99 15.53 1.41 -0.55
CA LEU A 99 16.97 1.62 -0.33
C LEU A 99 17.30 2.91 0.44
N ASN A 100 16.31 3.81 0.60
CA ASN A 100 16.52 5.12 1.24
C ASN A 100 16.23 5.09 2.75
N TYR A 101 15.72 3.98 3.28
CA TYR A 101 15.22 3.90 4.66
C TYR A 101 15.63 2.59 5.35
N SER A 102 16.20 2.70 6.55
CA SER A 102 16.52 1.55 7.41
C SER A 102 15.36 1.12 8.30
N THR A 103 14.38 2.01 8.53
CA THR A 103 13.17 1.70 9.30
C THR A 103 11.96 1.67 8.38
N ILE A 104 11.28 0.52 8.34
CA ILE A 104 10.17 0.27 7.42
C ILE A 104 8.92 -0.12 8.19
N ILE A 105 7.83 0.59 7.93
CA ILE A 105 6.48 0.30 8.43
C ILE A 105 5.72 -0.48 7.36
N ILE A 106 5.20 -1.66 7.71
CA ILE A 106 4.43 -2.51 6.80
C ILE A 106 2.94 -2.38 7.10
N THR A 107 2.14 -2.05 6.08
CA THR A 107 0.67 -2.02 6.14
C THR A 107 0.04 -2.95 5.09
N GLU A 108 -1.27 -3.20 5.19
CA GLU A 108 -2.00 -4.05 4.23
C GLU A 108 -2.40 -3.31 2.96
N SER A 109 -2.94 -2.10 3.11
CA SER A 109 -3.56 -1.35 2.02
C SER A 109 -2.78 -0.10 1.65
N TYR A 110 -2.87 0.30 0.38
CA TYR A 110 -2.32 1.58 -0.09
C TYR A 110 -2.89 2.78 0.69
N PHE A 111 -4.16 2.71 1.09
CA PHE A 111 -4.82 3.75 1.86
C PHE A 111 -4.16 3.95 3.23
N ASN A 112 -3.83 2.85 3.92
CA ASN A 112 -3.13 2.88 5.20
C ASN A 112 -1.72 3.44 5.03
N ALA A 113 -0.98 2.94 4.01
CA ALA A 113 0.37 3.41 3.74
C ALA A 113 0.42 4.91 3.42
N LYS A 114 -0.48 5.40 2.55
CA LYS A 114 -0.49 6.80 2.12
C LYS A 114 -0.82 7.75 3.28
N VAL A 115 -1.81 7.45 4.11
CA VAL A 115 -2.16 8.36 5.24
C VAL A 115 -1.07 8.40 6.31
N LEU A 116 -0.38 7.29 6.58
CA LEU A 116 0.76 7.27 7.50
C LEU A 116 1.98 7.98 6.92
N GLN A 117 2.34 7.73 5.65
CA GLN A 117 3.53 8.32 5.04
C GLN A 117 3.47 9.86 5.02
N LYS A 118 2.27 10.46 4.99
CA LYS A 118 2.08 11.92 5.11
C LYS A 118 2.50 12.48 6.46
N LYS A 119 2.57 11.65 7.50
CA LYS A 119 2.82 12.03 8.89
C LYS A 119 4.17 11.54 9.39
N VAL A 120 4.67 10.45 8.82
CA VAL A 120 5.96 9.84 9.15
C VAL A 120 6.89 10.04 7.97
N THR A 121 7.97 10.81 8.18
CA THR A 121 8.88 11.23 7.09
C THR A 121 10.28 10.64 7.22
N ASP A 122 10.64 10.21 8.42
CA ASP A 122 11.88 9.56 8.81
C ASP A 122 11.85 8.04 8.59
N LYS A 123 10.68 7.47 8.29
CA LYS A 123 10.46 6.04 8.04
C LYS A 123 9.75 5.84 6.73
N LEU A 124 10.00 4.70 6.10
CA LEU A 124 9.27 4.30 4.91
C LEU A 124 8.02 3.54 5.29
N VAL A 125 6.87 3.92 4.77
CA VAL A 125 5.64 3.16 4.89
C VAL A 125 5.36 2.46 3.57
N ILE A 126 5.26 1.14 3.63
CA ILE A 126 4.92 0.30 2.47
C ILE A 126 3.56 -0.35 2.66
N SER A 127 2.89 -0.65 1.55
CA SER A 127 1.72 -1.52 1.55
C SER A 127 2.03 -2.80 0.79
N THR A 128 1.66 -3.92 1.38
CA THR A 128 1.81 -5.25 0.77
C THR A 128 0.79 -5.50 -0.34
N LEU A 129 -0.25 -4.65 -0.42
CA LEU A 129 -1.36 -4.70 -1.36
C LEU A 129 -2.17 -5.99 -1.25
N LYS A 130 -1.92 -6.82 -0.24
CA LYS A 130 -2.51 -8.14 -0.05
C LYS A 130 -2.76 -8.34 1.44
N ALA A 131 -3.72 -9.18 1.77
CA ALA A 131 -3.93 -9.60 3.16
C ALA A 131 -2.70 -10.29 3.78
N SER A 132 -1.85 -10.95 2.96
CA SER A 132 -0.66 -11.66 3.42
C SER A 132 0.61 -11.20 2.71
N VAL A 133 1.65 -10.95 3.50
CA VAL A 133 2.99 -10.60 2.98
C VAL A 133 3.67 -11.85 2.39
N SER A 134 4.31 -11.74 1.22
CA SER A 134 5.07 -12.88 0.69
C SER A 134 6.43 -13.01 1.41
N ASN A 135 6.96 -14.23 1.54
CA ASN A 135 8.30 -14.43 2.09
C ASN A 135 9.37 -13.72 1.24
N HIS A 136 9.16 -13.63 -0.08
CA HIS A 136 10.08 -12.92 -0.96
C HIS A 136 10.15 -11.42 -0.62
N LEU A 137 9.01 -10.78 -0.32
CA LEU A 137 8.99 -9.41 0.17
C LEU A 137 9.75 -9.30 1.49
N LEU A 138 9.52 -10.21 2.45
CA LEU A 138 10.26 -10.18 3.72
C LEU A 138 11.77 -10.33 3.56
N HIS A 139 12.24 -11.26 2.71
CA HIS A 139 13.66 -11.36 2.37
C HIS A 139 14.20 -10.08 1.73
N MET A 140 13.43 -9.43 0.86
CA MET A 140 13.83 -8.17 0.23
C MET A 140 13.95 -7.03 1.26
N LEU A 141 12.99 -6.91 2.18
CA LEU A 141 13.04 -5.90 3.23
C LEU A 141 14.25 -6.11 4.15
N ALA A 142 14.59 -7.37 4.45
CA ALA A 142 15.72 -7.72 5.30
C ALA A 142 17.09 -7.29 4.74
N ILE A 143 17.19 -6.99 3.44
CA ILE A 143 18.45 -6.54 2.83
C ILE A 143 18.84 -5.13 3.30
N ASN A 144 17.86 -4.27 3.57
CA ASN A 144 18.09 -2.85 3.88
C ASN A 144 17.59 -2.43 5.27
N ALA A 145 16.55 -3.09 5.79
CA ALA A 145 15.93 -2.68 7.03
C ALA A 145 16.75 -3.16 8.24
N SER A 146 17.02 -2.25 9.17
CA SER A 146 17.41 -2.58 10.54
C SER A 146 16.18 -2.82 11.42
N THR A 147 15.07 -2.15 11.09
CA THR A 147 13.86 -2.17 11.91
C THR A 147 12.62 -2.32 11.03
N ILE A 148 11.77 -3.27 11.40
CA ILE A 148 10.49 -3.56 10.76
C ILE A 148 9.36 -3.31 11.76
N ILE A 149 8.51 -2.34 11.45
CA ILE A 149 7.33 -2.01 12.24
C ILE A 149 6.09 -2.56 11.54
N LEU A 150 5.28 -3.33 12.25
CA LEU A 150 4.07 -3.96 11.73
C LEU A 150 2.84 -3.14 12.14
N ALA A 151 2.12 -2.61 11.15
CA ALA A 151 0.88 -1.85 11.34
C ALA A 151 -0.23 -2.49 10.50
N PHE A 152 -0.53 -3.76 10.80
CA PHE A 152 -1.65 -4.51 10.22
C PHE A 152 -2.95 -4.25 10.97
N ASP A 153 -4.07 -4.52 10.31
CA ASP A 153 -5.40 -4.33 10.91
C ASP A 153 -5.58 -5.31 12.09
N ASN A 154 -6.32 -4.92 13.12
CA ASN A 154 -6.50 -5.74 14.33
C ASN A 154 -7.63 -6.78 14.16
N ASP A 155 -7.64 -7.43 13.00
CA ASP A 155 -8.57 -8.49 12.63
C ASP A 155 -7.86 -9.86 12.68
N SER A 156 -8.60 -10.94 12.43
CA SER A 156 -8.02 -12.30 12.45
C SER A 156 -6.91 -12.50 11.41
N SER A 157 -7.01 -11.84 10.25
CA SER A 157 -6.03 -11.94 9.16
C SER A 157 -4.76 -11.16 9.50
N GLY A 158 -4.90 -9.91 9.94
CA GLY A 158 -3.81 -9.04 10.35
C GLY A 158 -3.01 -9.63 11.51
N ILE A 159 -3.68 -10.16 12.55
CA ILE A 159 -3.01 -10.87 13.66
C ILE A 159 -2.22 -12.09 13.17
N ALA A 160 -2.80 -12.88 12.26
CA ALA A 160 -2.12 -14.05 11.70
C ALA A 160 -0.89 -13.63 10.88
N ASN A 161 -1.00 -12.54 10.11
CA ASN A 161 0.09 -12.01 9.32
C ASN A 161 1.20 -11.42 10.21
N THR A 162 0.85 -10.69 11.27
CA THR A 162 1.81 -10.20 12.29
C THR A 162 2.64 -11.34 12.84
N LYS A 163 2.00 -12.40 13.35
CA LYS A 163 2.70 -13.57 13.91
C LYS A 163 3.63 -14.23 12.89
N ARG A 164 3.18 -14.36 11.64
CA ARG A 164 3.96 -14.95 10.57
C ARG A 164 5.20 -14.12 10.23
N VAL A 165 5.08 -12.80 10.20
CA VAL A 165 6.21 -11.89 9.93
C VAL A 165 7.21 -11.90 11.08
N LEU A 166 6.74 -11.83 12.33
CA LEU A 166 7.61 -11.95 13.52
C LEU A 166 8.40 -13.26 13.51
N SER A 167 7.70 -14.39 13.32
CA SER A 167 8.33 -15.72 13.27
C SER A 167 9.35 -15.85 12.13
N PHE A 168 9.13 -15.14 11.02
CA PHE A 168 10.05 -15.14 9.89
C PHE A 168 11.35 -14.41 10.23
N TYR A 169 11.28 -13.20 10.78
CA TYR A 169 12.47 -12.42 11.13
C TYR A 169 13.22 -13.07 12.30
N GLU A 170 12.53 -13.53 13.34
CA GLU A 170 13.16 -14.27 14.44
C GLU A 170 13.96 -15.48 13.94
N LYS A 171 13.44 -16.21 12.96
CA LYS A 171 14.07 -17.41 12.42
C LYS A 171 15.22 -17.13 11.46
N TYR A 172 15.05 -16.18 10.53
CA TYR A 172 15.96 -16.00 9.39
C TYR A 172 16.86 -14.77 9.51
N TYR A 173 16.48 -13.79 10.33
CA TYR A 173 17.12 -12.48 10.44
C TYR A 173 17.00 -11.95 11.89
N PRO A 174 17.58 -12.64 12.88
CA PRO A 174 17.41 -12.31 14.30
C PRO A 174 18.00 -10.93 14.69
N ASP A 175 18.83 -10.34 13.84
CA ASP A 175 19.42 -9.01 14.05
C ASP A 175 18.52 -7.86 13.57
N ILE A 176 17.35 -8.17 12.98
CA ILE A 176 16.36 -7.16 12.58
C ILE A 176 15.38 -6.95 13.73
N ASP A 177 15.31 -5.71 14.21
CA ASP A 177 14.35 -5.33 15.23
C ASP A 177 12.94 -5.35 14.66
N THR A 178 12.01 -6.05 15.31
CA THR A 178 10.61 -6.11 14.90
C THR A 178 9.70 -5.54 15.97
N GLU A 179 8.89 -4.57 15.59
CA GLU A 179 7.95 -3.88 16.47
C GLU A 179 6.53 -4.00 15.93
N VAL A 180 5.53 -3.94 16.81
CA VAL A 180 4.12 -4.02 16.43
C VAL A 180 3.40 -2.78 16.95
N ILE A 181 2.73 -2.08 16.04
CA ILE A 181 1.78 -1.04 16.41
C ILE A 181 0.44 -1.72 16.66
N ASP A 182 -0.01 -1.67 17.91
CA ASP A 182 -1.35 -2.11 18.27
C ASP A 182 -2.31 -0.92 18.29
N PHE A 183 -3.48 -1.12 17.70
CA PHE A 183 -4.58 -0.18 17.78
C PHE A 183 -5.89 -0.92 18.04
N ILE A 184 -6.70 -0.31 18.92
CA ILE A 184 -7.96 -0.86 19.41
C ILE A 184 -9.00 -0.96 18.30
N GLY A 185 -9.66 -2.13 18.24
CA GLY A 185 -10.85 -2.37 17.44
C GLY A 185 -10.57 -2.99 16.08
N ASP A 186 -11.58 -3.67 15.54
CA ASP A 186 -11.57 -4.27 14.20
C ASP A 186 -11.80 -3.19 13.13
N ILE A 187 -10.88 -2.22 13.07
CA ILE A 187 -10.98 -1.03 12.21
C ILE A 187 -9.66 -0.86 11.46
N ASP A 188 -9.73 -0.63 10.15
CA ASP A 188 -8.55 -0.35 9.34
C ASP A 188 -7.93 1.03 9.67
N LEU A 189 -6.62 1.15 9.49
CA LEU A 189 -5.89 2.36 9.87
C LEU A 189 -6.35 3.63 9.14
N ASN A 190 -6.83 3.53 7.90
CA ASN A 190 -7.40 4.66 7.17
C ASN A 190 -8.73 5.10 7.80
N ASP A 191 -9.55 4.17 8.25
CA ASP A 191 -10.78 4.46 8.97
C ASP A 191 -10.50 5.11 10.33
N ILE A 192 -9.47 4.68 11.06
CA ILE A 192 -9.00 5.35 12.28
C ILE A 192 -8.60 6.80 11.97
N TYR A 193 -7.81 7.03 10.92
CA TYR A 193 -7.43 8.37 10.48
C TYR A 193 -8.64 9.27 10.18
N LEU A 194 -9.71 8.71 9.61
CA LEU A 194 -10.90 9.48 9.22
C LEU A 194 -11.87 9.73 10.38
N LYS A 195 -11.95 8.82 11.35
CA LYS A 195 -13.05 8.77 12.34
C LYS A 195 -12.57 8.98 13.78
N ASP A 196 -11.33 8.63 14.10
CA ASP A 196 -10.77 8.70 15.45
C ASP A 196 -9.35 9.30 15.45
N MET A 197 -9.30 10.63 15.36
CA MET A 197 -8.04 11.37 15.37
C MET A 197 -7.26 11.24 16.68
N GLN A 198 -7.92 10.92 17.80
CA GLN A 198 -7.23 10.73 19.08
C GLN A 198 -6.43 9.42 19.05
N GLN A 199 -7.05 8.33 18.60
CA GLN A 199 -6.36 7.06 18.40
C GLN A 199 -5.26 7.18 17.34
N PHE A 200 -5.53 7.85 16.22
CA PHE A 200 -4.52 8.09 15.19
C PHE A 200 -3.31 8.87 15.75
N SER A 201 -3.53 9.87 16.59
CA SER A 201 -2.45 10.62 17.25
C SER A 201 -1.63 9.75 18.20
N SER A 202 -2.27 8.79 18.88
CA SER A 202 -1.57 7.79 19.71
C SER A 202 -0.67 6.87 18.86
N ILE A 203 -1.15 6.43 17.70
CA ILE A 203 -0.33 5.65 16.74
C ILE A 203 0.90 6.45 16.31
N LEU A 204 0.71 7.72 15.93
CA LEU A 204 1.84 8.59 15.55
C LEU A 204 2.82 8.81 16.70
N TYR A 205 2.33 8.91 17.94
CA TYR A 205 3.18 9.00 19.12
C TYR A 205 4.02 7.74 19.28
N GLN A 206 3.44 6.54 19.20
CA GLN A 206 4.19 5.27 19.26
C GLN A 206 5.29 5.24 18.18
N LEU A 207 4.94 5.53 16.93
CA LEU A 207 5.86 5.53 15.79
C LEU A 207 7.01 6.54 15.89
N LYS A 208 6.90 7.56 16.76
CA LYS A 208 7.97 8.53 16.99
C LYS A 208 9.10 7.98 17.87
N TYR A 209 8.80 7.00 18.73
CA TYR A 209 9.75 6.42 19.69
C TYR A 209 10.23 5.03 19.30
N LEU A 210 9.67 4.47 18.22
CA LEU A 210 10.21 3.35 17.46
C LEU A 210 11.04 3.88 16.28
#